data_AF-A0A1F0A7N6-F1
#
_entry.id   AF-A0A1F0A7N6-F1
#
_cell.length_a   1.000
_cell.length_b   1.000
_cell.length_c   1.000
_cell.angle_alpha   90.00
_cell.angle_beta   90.00
_cell.angle_gamma   90.00
#
_symmetry.space_group_name_H-M   'P 1'
#
loop_
_entity.id
_entity.type
_entity.pdbx_description
1 polymer ?
#
loop_
_entity_poly.entity_id
_entity_poly.type
_entity_poly.pdbx_seq_one_letter_code
_entity_poly.pdbx_strand_id
1 'polypeptide(L)'
;MELSDVIAIFALLISGFALYKQIKKDKVSQNTVFFNQIFLNFLTQDCVEARNDIRFDNRGRLENTKKFEELIAELGNKISFYEYVDKIFYDQLKNLLTELDDLVVDDKEYKGKKQTDHSNKIDKKISELFKLIMDKYFIK
;
A
#
# COMPACT_ATOMS: atom_id res chain seq x y z
N MET A 1 51.11 9.96 20.03
CA MET A 1 50.24 8.85 19.61
C MET A 1 51.12 7.73 19.17
N GLU A 2 50.95 6.58 19.80
CA GLU A 2 51.55 5.34 19.33
C GLU A 2 50.77 4.81 18.12
N LEU A 3 51.40 3.94 17.33
CA LEU A 3 50.76 3.29 16.19
C LEU A 3 49.48 2.53 16.62
N SER A 4 49.49 1.98 17.84
CA SER A 4 48.35 1.35 18.50
C SER A 4 47.16 2.31 18.66
N ASP A 5 47.40 3.56 19.10
CA ASP A 5 46.35 4.57 19.26
C ASP A 5 45.69 4.90 17.92
N VAL A 6 46.49 5.04 16.86
CA VAL A 6 46.00 5.34 15.51
C VAL A 6 45.14 4.19 14.98
N ILE A 7 45.59 2.95 15.15
CA ILE A 7 44.83 1.75 14.76
C ILE A 7 43.52 1.66 15.54
N ALA A 8 43.53 1.95 16.85
CA ALA A 8 42.34 1.93 17.69
C ALA A 8 41.30 2.98 17.25
N ILE A 9 41.73 4.20 16.90
CA ILE A 9 40.87 5.26 16.37
C ILE A 9 40.22 4.81 15.05
N PHE A 10 40.99 4.24 14.12
CA PHE A 10 40.45 3.72 12.86
C PHE A 10 39.46 2.57 13.09
N ALA A 11 39.74 1.65 14.01
CA ALA A 11 38.84 0.55 14.35
C ALA A 11 37.50 1.07 14.89
N LEU A 12 37.52 2.10 15.75
CA LEU A 12 36.30 2.73 16.27
C LEU A 12 35.47 3.40 15.17
N LEU A 13 36.13 4.11 14.24
CA LEU A 13 35.45 4.74 13.10
C LEU A 13 34.78 3.71 12.17
N ILE A 14 35.50 2.63 11.85
CA ILE A 14 34.96 1.54 11.01
C ILE A 14 33.78 0.86 11.71
N SER A 15 33.89 0.60 13.02
CA SER A 15 32.82 0.00 13.80
C SER A 15 31.56 0.88 13.84
N GLY A 16 31.73 2.19 14.09
CA GLY A 16 30.63 3.15 14.07
C GLY A 16 29.94 3.22 12.69
N PHE A 17 30.72 3.22 11.61
CA PHE A 17 30.18 3.19 10.25
C PHE A 17 29.44 1.88 9.93
N ALA A 18 29.98 0.73 10.36
CA ALA A 18 29.35 -0.57 10.18
C ALA A 18 28.01 -0.67 10.92
N LEU A 19 27.95 -0.21 12.18
CA LEU A 19 26.72 -0.16 12.97
C LEU A 19 25.66 0.74 12.32
N TYR A 20 26.03 1.93 11.85
CA TYR A 20 25.12 2.81 11.13
C TYR A 20 24.52 2.13 9.89
N LYS A 21 25.37 1.45 9.10
CA LYS A 21 24.93 0.73 7.91
C LYS A 21 24.03 -0.47 8.26
N GLN A 22 24.32 -1.16 9.35
CA GLN A 22 23.54 -2.30 9.83
C GLN A 22 22.15 -1.88 10.30
N ILE A 23 22.03 -0.85 11.13
CA ILE A 23 20.73 -0.32 11.58
C ILE A 23 19.86 0.10 10.39
N LYS A 24 20.46 0.77 9.39
CA LYS A 24 19.75 1.15 8.17
C LYS A 24 19.28 -0.07 7.39
N LYS A 25 20.10 -1.11 7.28
CA LYS A 25 19.75 -2.38 6.60
C LYS A 25 18.64 -3.11 7.33
N ASP A 26 18.68 -3.16 8.66
CA ASP A 26 17.68 -3.85 9.48
C ASP A 26 16.31 -3.17 9.35
N LYS A 27 16.29 -1.83 9.33
CA LYS A 27 15.06 -1.07 9.09
C LYS A 27 14.44 -1.35 7.70
N VAL A 28 15.28 -1.40 6.65
CA VAL A 28 14.82 -1.77 5.30
C VAL A 28 14.30 -3.21 5.26
N SER A 29 14.98 -4.13 5.96
CA SER A 29 14.56 -5.52 6.07
C SER A 29 13.20 -5.65 6.74
N GLN A 30 12.96 -4.95 7.86
CA GLN A 30 11.67 -4.95 8.54
C GLN A 30 10.56 -4.38 7.66
N ASN A 31 10.81 -3.24 7.00
CA ASN A 31 9.85 -2.65 6.06
C ASN A 31 9.51 -3.62 4.92
N THR A 32 10.49 -4.36 4.40
CA THR A 32 10.27 -5.37 3.35
C THR A 32 9.38 -6.51 3.86
N VAL A 33 9.56 -6.95 5.11
CA VAL A 33 8.71 -7.99 5.71
C VAL A 33 7.27 -7.50 5.85
N PHE A 34 7.04 -6.30 6.38
CA PHE A 34 5.69 -5.72 6.47
C PHE A 34 5.05 -5.55 5.08
N PHE A 35 5.82 -5.07 4.10
CA PHE A 35 5.35 -4.96 2.73
C PHE A 35 4.90 -6.31 2.17
N ASN A 36 5.74 -7.34 2.30
CA ASN A 36 5.43 -8.68 1.80
C ASN A 36 4.21 -9.31 2.48
N GLN A 37 4.05 -9.09 3.79
CA GLN A 37 2.94 -9.67 4.55
C GLN A 37 1.60 -8.99 4.28
N ILE A 38 1.59 -7.68 4.02
CA ILE A 38 0.35 -6.90 3.95
C ILE A 38 -0.03 -6.54 2.53
N PHE A 39 0.95 -6.15 1.71
CA PHE A 39 0.69 -5.43 0.47
C PHE A 39 1.06 -6.21 -0.79
N LEU A 40 2.03 -7.12 -0.75
CA LEU A 40 2.52 -7.79 -1.97
C LEU A 40 1.40 -8.51 -2.73
N ASN A 41 0.71 -9.46 -2.09
CA ASN A 41 -0.38 -10.22 -2.74
C ASN A 41 -1.56 -9.32 -3.13
N PHE A 42 -1.90 -8.36 -2.26
CA PHE A 42 -2.94 -7.39 -2.53
C PHE A 42 -2.67 -6.61 -3.84
N LEU A 43 -1.45 -6.11 -4.00
CA LEU A 43 -1.05 -5.28 -5.15
C LEU A 43 -0.89 -6.09 -6.44
N THR A 44 -0.36 -7.32 -6.36
CA THR A 44 0.01 -8.08 -7.56
C THR A 44 -1.09 -8.98 -8.08
N GLN A 45 -2.00 -9.42 -7.21
CA GLN A 45 -2.98 -10.44 -7.55
C GLN A 45 -4.38 -10.06 -7.08
N ASP A 46 -4.61 -9.97 -5.77
CA ASP A 46 -5.97 -9.97 -5.22
C ASP A 46 -6.80 -8.77 -5.70
N CYS A 47 -6.21 -7.58 -5.71
CA CYS A 47 -6.89 -6.36 -6.16
C CYS A 47 -7.17 -6.39 -7.66
N VAL A 48 -6.22 -6.89 -8.46
CA VAL A 48 -6.37 -6.97 -9.92
C VAL A 48 -7.48 -7.96 -10.28
N GLU A 49 -7.47 -9.14 -9.67
CA GLU A 49 -8.52 -10.13 -9.89
C GLU A 49 -9.90 -9.61 -9.46
N ALA A 50 -10.01 -9.09 -8.24
CA ALA A 50 -11.28 -8.57 -7.73
C ALA A 50 -11.80 -7.40 -8.57
N ARG A 51 -10.90 -6.54 -9.07
CA ARG A 51 -11.29 -5.42 -9.94
C ARG A 51 -11.82 -5.89 -11.31
N ASN A 52 -11.20 -6.93 -11.88
CA ASN A 52 -11.60 -7.48 -13.18
C ASN A 52 -12.96 -8.19 -13.14
N ASP A 53 -13.37 -8.68 -11.96
CA ASP A 53 -14.69 -9.30 -11.77
C ASP A 53 -15.83 -8.26 -11.77
N ILE A 54 -15.54 -7.01 -11.37
CA ILE A 54 -16.52 -5.92 -11.33
C ILE A 54 -16.94 -5.53 -12.75
N ARG A 55 -18.25 -5.55 -12.99
CA ARG A 55 -18.84 -5.16 -14.27
C ARG A 55 -20.22 -4.53 -14.09
N PHE A 56 -20.74 -3.98 -15.18
CA PHE A 56 -22.10 -3.44 -15.20
C PHE A 56 -23.10 -4.49 -15.69
N ASP A 57 -24.23 -4.60 -15.01
CA ASP A 57 -25.36 -5.41 -15.44
C ASP A 57 -26.12 -4.77 -16.62
N ASN A 58 -27.17 -5.46 -17.11
CA ASN A 58 -28.01 -4.96 -18.20
C ASN A 58 -28.80 -3.68 -17.84
N ARG A 59 -28.92 -3.34 -16.56
CA ARG A 59 -29.58 -2.11 -16.07
C ARG A 59 -28.59 -0.98 -15.85
N GLY A 60 -27.30 -1.25 -15.98
CA GLY A 60 -26.23 -0.29 -15.75
C GLY A 60 -25.80 -0.16 -14.30
N ARG A 61 -26.13 -1.13 -13.44
CA ARG A 61 -25.69 -1.18 -12.04
C ARG A 61 -24.40 -1.99 -11.92
N LEU A 62 -23.59 -1.70 -10.92
CA LEU A 62 -22.43 -2.53 -10.63
C LEU A 62 -22.88 -3.90 -10.12
N GLU A 63 -22.19 -4.94 -10.58
CA GLU A 63 -22.34 -6.32 -10.09
C GLU A 63 -20.96 -6.93 -9.81
N ASN A 64 -20.95 -8.01 -9.02
CA ASN A 64 -19.75 -8.74 -8.57
C ASN A 64 -18.77 -7.89 -7.75
N THR A 65 -19.25 -6.90 -7.02
CA THR A 65 -18.45 -5.97 -6.20
C THR A 65 -17.98 -6.60 -4.89
N LYS A 66 -18.71 -7.59 -4.38
CA LYS A 66 -18.50 -8.22 -3.06
C LYS A 66 -17.05 -8.67 -2.79
N LYS A 67 -16.38 -9.32 -3.76
CA LYS A 67 -14.98 -9.75 -3.60
C LYS A 67 -14.05 -8.57 -3.35
N PHE A 68 -14.31 -7.45 -4.02
CA PHE A 68 -13.52 -6.23 -3.89
C PHE A 68 -13.80 -5.52 -2.57
N GLU A 69 -15.07 -5.44 -2.16
CA GLU A 69 -15.49 -4.89 -0.84
C GLU A 69 -14.82 -5.66 0.32
N GLU A 70 -14.87 -7.00 0.28
CA GLU A 70 -14.22 -7.86 1.27
C GLU A 70 -12.71 -7.61 1.31
N LEU A 71 -12.07 -7.45 0.15
CA LEU A 71 -10.65 -7.17 0.03
C LEU A 71 -10.27 -5.81 0.63
N ILE A 72 -11.06 -4.75 0.38
CA ILE A 72 -10.86 -3.42 0.97
C ILE A 72 -10.98 -3.51 2.50
N ALA A 73 -12.01 -4.19 3.00
CA ALA A 73 -12.24 -4.34 4.43
C ALA A 73 -11.09 -5.10 5.11
N GLU A 74 -10.62 -6.19 4.49
CA GLU A 74 -9.49 -6.97 4.99
C GLU A 74 -8.20 -6.14 5.03
N LEU A 75 -7.90 -5.40 3.95
CA LEU A 75 -6.73 -4.51 3.93
C LEU A 75 -6.86 -3.42 5.00
N GLY A 76 -8.04 -2.84 5.16
CA GLY A 76 -8.34 -1.85 6.22
C GLY A 76 -8.01 -2.36 7.64
N ASN A 77 -8.26 -3.65 7.91
CA ASN A 77 -7.91 -4.29 9.17
C ASN A 77 -6.42 -4.59 9.28
N LYS A 78 -5.77 -5.00 8.19
CA LYS A 78 -4.33 -5.28 8.19
C LYS A 78 -3.49 -4.02 8.42
N ILE A 79 -3.98 -2.85 8.02
CA ILE A 79 -3.25 -1.58 8.15
C ILE A 79 -3.49 -0.87 9.47
N SER A 80 -4.37 -1.35 10.36
CA SER A 80 -4.78 -0.63 11.58
C SER A 80 -3.62 -0.29 12.50
N PHE A 81 -2.57 -1.13 12.53
CA PHE A 81 -1.39 -0.85 13.34
C PHE A 81 -0.66 0.43 12.92
N TYR A 82 -0.79 0.88 11.66
CA TYR A 82 -0.20 2.13 11.20
C TYR A 82 -0.80 3.34 11.90
N GLU A 83 -2.00 3.25 12.45
CA GLU A 83 -2.57 4.33 13.26
C GLU A 83 -1.62 4.76 14.39
N TYR A 84 -0.87 3.81 14.95
CA TYR A 84 0.06 4.04 16.06
C TYR A 84 1.49 4.30 15.60
N VAL A 85 1.90 3.77 14.44
CA VAL A 85 3.30 3.80 13.98
C VAL A 85 3.56 4.88 12.93
N ASP A 86 2.58 5.15 12.08
CA ASP A 86 2.61 6.19 11.05
C ASP A 86 1.19 6.66 10.72
N LYS A 87 0.68 7.55 11.57
CA LYS A 87 -0.69 8.05 11.46
C LYS A 87 -0.96 8.75 10.12
N ILE A 88 0.03 9.46 9.55
CA ILE A 88 -0.16 10.16 8.29
C ILE A 88 -0.39 9.16 7.16
N PHE A 89 0.44 8.13 7.08
CA PHE A 89 0.26 7.06 6.10
C PHE A 89 -1.06 6.31 6.31
N TYR A 90 -1.39 6.01 7.58
CA TYR A 90 -2.67 5.37 7.92
C TYR A 90 -3.88 6.19 7.45
N ASP A 91 -3.94 7.47 7.79
CA ASP A 91 -5.06 8.34 7.45
C ASP A 91 -5.24 8.43 5.93
N GLN A 92 -4.13 8.59 5.19
CA GLN A 92 -4.14 8.65 3.72
C GLN A 92 -4.63 7.34 3.11
N LEU A 93 -4.11 6.21 3.61
CA LEU A 93 -4.45 4.90 3.10
C LEU A 93 -5.90 4.53 3.40
N LYS A 94 -6.34 4.78 4.64
CA LYS A 94 -7.71 4.54 5.08
C LYS A 94 -8.70 5.38 4.28
N ASN A 95 -8.38 6.65 4.01
CA ASN A 95 -9.23 7.51 3.18
C ASN A 95 -9.39 6.96 1.75
N LEU A 96 -8.30 6.52 1.11
CA LEU A 96 -8.38 5.90 -0.22
C LEU A 96 -9.19 4.61 -0.24
N LEU A 97 -9.10 3.80 0.81
CA LEU A 97 -9.91 2.59 0.96
C LEU A 97 -11.40 2.91 1.10
N THR A 98 -11.75 3.92 1.91
CA THR A 98 -13.14 4.38 2.05
C THR A 98 -13.68 4.95 0.73
N GLU A 99 -12.91 5.79 0.04
CA GLU A 99 -13.31 6.35 -1.26
C GLU A 99 -13.49 5.25 -2.32
N LEU A 100 -12.68 4.18 -2.27
CA LEU A 100 -12.89 3.02 -3.12
C LEU A 100 -14.18 2.30 -2.77
N ASP A 101 -14.40 1.98 -1.49
CA ASP A 101 -15.61 1.29 -1.00
C ASP A 101 -16.88 2.03 -1.45
N ASP A 102 -16.92 3.35 -1.25
CA ASP A 102 -18.03 4.22 -1.67
C ASP A 102 -18.30 4.17 -3.19
N LEU A 103 -17.27 3.96 -4.01
CA LEU A 103 -17.42 3.85 -5.47
C LEU A 103 -17.98 2.49 -5.89
N VAL A 104 -17.76 1.43 -5.10
CA VAL A 104 -18.18 0.06 -5.45
C VAL A 104 -19.53 -0.31 -4.86
N VAL A 105 -19.89 0.24 -3.70
CA VAL A 105 -21.19 0.05 -3.02
C VAL A 105 -22.32 0.90 -3.65
N ASP A 106 -22.08 1.48 -4.83
CA ASP A 106 -23.00 2.43 -5.47
C ASP A 106 -24.18 1.73 -6.19
N ASP A 107 -25.39 1.92 -5.66
CA ASP A 107 -26.65 1.43 -6.25
C ASP A 107 -27.13 2.25 -7.48
N LYS A 108 -26.36 3.24 -7.92
CA LYS A 108 -26.71 4.07 -9.09
C LYS A 108 -26.69 3.29 -10.40
N GLU A 109 -27.60 3.70 -11.29
CA GLU A 109 -27.62 3.25 -12.68
C GLU A 109 -26.74 4.16 -13.56
N TYR A 110 -25.74 3.55 -14.19
CA TYR A 110 -24.83 4.16 -15.14
C TYR A 110 -25.17 3.72 -16.57
N LYS A 111 -25.29 4.67 -17.51
CA LYS A 111 -25.60 4.34 -18.91
C LYS A 111 -24.60 4.98 -19.88
N GLY A 112 -24.19 4.21 -20.87
CA GLY A 112 -23.27 4.66 -21.93
C GLY A 112 -21.95 5.17 -21.34
N LYS A 113 -21.54 6.38 -21.73
CA LYS A 113 -20.28 7.00 -21.28
C LYS A 113 -20.13 7.03 -19.76
N LYS A 114 -21.23 7.16 -19.00
CA LYS A 114 -21.17 7.18 -17.53
C LYS A 114 -20.63 5.88 -16.92
N GLN A 115 -20.82 4.73 -17.59
CA GLN A 115 -20.26 3.45 -17.15
C GLN A 115 -18.73 3.46 -17.26
N THR A 116 -18.23 3.88 -18.42
CA THR A 116 -16.78 4.04 -18.66
C THR A 116 -16.18 5.07 -17.70
N ASP A 117 -16.84 6.21 -17.50
CA ASP A 117 -16.36 7.25 -16.58
C ASP A 117 -16.29 6.74 -15.14
N HIS A 118 -17.25 5.92 -14.70
CA HIS A 118 -17.24 5.33 -13.36
C HIS A 118 -16.17 4.25 -13.20
N SER A 119 -16.04 3.35 -14.18
CA SER A 119 -14.96 2.37 -14.24
C SER A 119 -13.59 3.03 -14.12
N ASN A 120 -13.36 4.10 -14.90
CA ASN A 120 -12.11 4.86 -14.86
C ASN A 120 -11.85 5.54 -13.51
N LYS A 121 -12.90 5.94 -12.77
CA LYS A 121 -12.75 6.48 -11.41
C LYS A 121 -12.25 5.42 -10.44
N ILE A 122 -12.80 4.21 -10.51
CA ILE A 122 -12.33 3.07 -9.70
C ILE A 122 -10.86 2.80 -10.03
N ASP A 123 -10.51 2.68 -11.31
CA ASP A 123 -9.14 2.39 -11.74
C ASP A 123 -8.14 3.47 -11.31
N LYS A 124 -8.56 4.74 -11.39
CA LYS A 124 -7.76 5.87 -10.91
C LYS A 124 -7.51 5.76 -9.40
N LYS A 125 -8.53 5.43 -8.61
CA LYS A 125 -8.40 5.30 -7.16
C LYS A 125 -7.53 4.12 -6.75
N ILE A 126 -7.63 2.99 -7.46
CA ILE A 126 -6.70 1.85 -7.30
C ILE A 126 -5.27 2.28 -7.60
N SER A 127 -5.05 3.05 -8.68
CA SER A 127 -3.71 3.55 -9.00
C SER A 127 -3.17 4.50 -7.94
N GLU A 128 -4.00 5.37 -7.36
CA GLU A 128 -3.62 6.25 -6.26
C GLU A 128 -3.25 5.44 -5.01
N LEU A 129 -4.02 4.40 -4.70
CA LEU A 129 -3.76 3.46 -3.61
C LEU A 129 -2.41 2.75 -3.79
N PHE A 130 -2.17 2.21 -4.99
CA PHE A 130 -0.94 1.49 -5.31
C PHE A 130 0.27 2.43 -5.18
N LYS A 131 0.14 3.64 -5.70
CA LYS A 131 1.20 4.65 -5.60
C LYS A 131 1.50 4.99 -4.13
N LEU A 132 0.49 5.24 -3.30
CA LEU A 132 0.70 5.54 -1.88
C LEU A 132 1.49 4.44 -1.16
N ILE A 133 1.12 3.17 -1.42
CA ILE A 133 1.83 2.02 -0.84
C ILE A 133 3.26 1.94 -1.37
N MET A 134 3.46 2.05 -2.69
CA MET A 134 4.79 1.98 -3.29
C MET A 134 5.71 3.12 -2.81
N ASP A 135 5.16 4.33 -2.67
CA ASP A 135 5.87 5.52 -2.19
C ASP A 135 6.38 5.32 -0.75
N LYS A 136 5.60 4.63 0.09
CA LYS A 136 5.99 4.32 1.47
C LYS A 136 7.17 3.36 1.58
N TYR A 137 7.30 2.42 0.64
CA TYR A 137 8.23 1.29 0.76
C TYR A 137 9.41 1.30 -0.21
N PHE A 138 9.27 1.94 -1.37
CA PHE A 138 10.24 1.84 -2.46
C PHE A 138 10.79 3.20 -2.93
N ILE A 139 10.22 4.32 -2.49
CA ILE A 139 10.83 5.63 -2.77
C ILE A 139 12.03 5.86 -1.84
N LYS A 140 13.14 6.25 -2.50
CA LYS A 140 14.50 6.44 -1.98
C LYS A 140 14.68 7.74 -1.21
#